data_AF-G7W5M5-F1
#
_entry.id   AF-G7W5M5-F1
#
_cell.length_a   1.000
_cell.length_b   1.000
_cell.length_c   1.000
_cell.angle_alpha   90.00
_cell.angle_beta   90.00
_cell.angle_gamma   90.00
#
_symmetry.space_group_name_H-M   'P 1'
#
loop_
_entity.id
_entity.type
_entity.pdbx_description
1 polymer ?
#
loop_
_entity_poly.entity_id
_entity_poly.type
_entity_poly.pdbx_seq_one_letter_code
_entity_poly.pdbx_strand_id
1 'polypeptide(L)'
;MRRKHNFNFALAWKAQLRKESSNGRFYFRTEEIIIFISVLLGLIVIASSPWIWNYKLNLDLTKTNNLILSFKNIDEKVQKLNTLTKQVQNLKSVSELSERSTHDPGPVLEKIRLLLPIGTKIKSFSLQADNSLLLVVSIPTPVDVARLWTSLQNSNLFQNVDIQTISLLDQSQDFNLSLKIK
;
A
#
# COMPACT_ATOMS: atom_id res chain seq x y z
N MET A 1 59.00 -58.00 -84.18
CA MET A 1 59.91 -57.36 -83.20
C MET A 1 59.09 -56.69 -82.10
N ARG A 2 59.16 -57.16 -80.85
CA ARG A 2 58.42 -56.58 -79.71
C ARG A 2 59.21 -55.42 -79.12
N ARG A 3 58.67 -54.19 -79.17
CA ARG A 3 59.26 -53.02 -78.51
C ARG A 3 59.06 -53.16 -77.00
N LYS A 4 60.15 -53.22 -76.24
CA LYS A 4 60.13 -53.16 -74.77
C LYS A 4 59.81 -51.72 -74.37
N HIS A 5 58.63 -51.52 -73.79
CA HIS A 5 58.24 -50.23 -73.22
C HIS A 5 58.76 -50.18 -71.79
N ASN A 6 59.77 -49.34 -71.53
CA ASN A 6 60.30 -49.16 -70.19
C ASN A 6 59.29 -48.35 -69.36
N PHE A 7 58.45 -49.05 -68.60
CA PHE A 7 57.56 -48.44 -67.62
C PHE A 7 58.39 -47.91 -66.45
N ASN A 8 58.60 -46.60 -66.43
CA ASN A 8 59.31 -45.95 -65.33
C ASN A 8 58.31 -45.67 -64.18
N PHE A 9 58.16 -46.64 -63.29
CA PHE A 9 57.26 -46.59 -62.13
C PHE A 9 57.49 -45.36 -61.24
N ALA A 10 58.73 -44.87 -61.15
CA ALA A 10 59.05 -43.71 -60.33
C ALA A 10 58.39 -42.41 -60.82
N LEU A 11 58.24 -42.25 -62.14
CA LEU A 11 57.55 -41.09 -62.72
C LEU A 11 56.04 -41.18 -62.53
N ALA A 12 55.46 -42.36 -62.71
CA ALA A 12 54.04 -42.60 -62.46
C ALA A 12 53.69 -42.37 -60.98
N TRP A 13 54.53 -42.86 -60.06
CA TRP A 13 54.36 -42.68 -58.62
C TRP A 13 54.44 -41.20 -58.20
N LYS A 14 55.42 -40.45 -58.71
CA LYS A 14 55.51 -38.99 -58.47
C LYS A 14 54.31 -38.22 -59.02
N ALA A 15 53.78 -38.63 -60.18
CA ALA A 15 52.59 -38.02 -60.75
C ALA A 15 51.34 -38.29 -59.88
N GLN A 16 51.23 -39.50 -59.34
CA GLN A 16 50.14 -39.90 -58.46
C GLN A 16 50.18 -39.16 -57.11
N LEU A 17 51.36 -39.05 -56.49
CA LEU A 17 51.57 -38.25 -55.27
C LEU A 17 51.23 -36.75 -55.46
N ARG A 18 51.56 -36.16 -56.62
CA ARG A 18 51.17 -34.77 -56.92
C ARG A 18 49.65 -34.63 -57.08
N LYS A 19 49.00 -35.62 -57.68
CA LYS A 19 47.54 -35.63 -57.88
C LYS A 19 46.79 -35.80 -56.56
N GLU A 20 47.30 -36.61 -55.64
CA GLU A 20 46.74 -36.77 -54.29
C GLU A 20 47.02 -35.54 -53.41
N SER A 21 48.21 -34.95 -53.51
CA SER A 21 48.57 -33.71 -52.77
C SER A 21 47.79 -32.48 -53.26
N SER A 22 47.38 -32.42 -54.53
CA SER A 22 46.51 -31.33 -55.03
C SER A 22 45.03 -31.54 -54.71
N ASN A 23 44.58 -32.78 -54.57
CA ASN A 23 43.18 -33.11 -54.27
C ASN A 23 42.81 -32.96 -52.79
N GLY A 24 43.79 -32.76 -51.90
CA GLY A 24 43.57 -32.57 -50.45
C GLY A 24 43.51 -31.12 -49.99
N ARG A 25 43.65 -30.13 -50.87
CA ARG A 25 43.51 -28.72 -50.50
C ARG A 25 42.14 -28.23 -50.92
N PHE A 26 41.21 -28.18 -49.96
CA PHE A 26 40.04 -27.33 -50.06
C PHE A 26 40.52 -25.88 -50.19
N TYR A 27 40.75 -25.45 -51.43
CA TYR A 27 40.97 -24.06 -51.78
C TYR A 27 39.62 -23.34 -51.71
N PHE A 28 39.09 -23.15 -50.51
CA PHE A 28 38.14 -22.07 -50.32
C PHE A 28 38.90 -20.78 -50.63
N ARG A 29 38.45 -20.04 -51.65
CA ARG A 29 39.03 -18.73 -51.94
C ARG A 29 38.94 -17.93 -50.65
N THR A 30 40.03 -17.29 -50.24
CA THR A 30 40.08 -16.51 -48.99
C THR A 30 38.94 -15.50 -48.90
N GLU A 31 38.47 -15.00 -50.05
CA GLU A 31 37.29 -14.16 -50.17
C GLU A 31 35.98 -14.82 -49.71
N GLU A 32 35.76 -16.11 -50.02
CA GLU A 32 34.55 -16.85 -49.61
C GLU A 32 34.55 -17.14 -48.11
N ILE A 33 35.73 -17.43 -47.53
CA ILE A 33 35.87 -17.59 -46.08
C ILE A 33 35.60 -16.27 -45.36
N ILE A 34 36.11 -15.15 -45.88
CA ILE A 34 35.88 -13.83 -45.29
C ILE A 34 34.40 -13.46 -45.32
N ILE A 35 33.70 -13.73 -46.43
CA ILE A 35 32.26 -13.51 -46.54
C ILE A 35 31.50 -14.38 -45.54
N PHE A 36 31.85 -15.66 -45.42
CA PHE A 36 31.22 -16.57 -44.47
C PHE A 36 31.41 -16.11 -43.01
N ILE A 37 32.62 -15.71 -42.64
CA ILE A 37 32.93 -15.19 -41.30
C ILE A 37 32.16 -13.88 -41.03
N SER A 38 32.08 -12.99 -42.01
CA SER A 38 31.33 -11.73 -41.92
C SER A 38 29.84 -11.97 -41.68
N VAL A 39 29.22 -12.88 -42.44
CA VAL A 39 27.81 -13.24 -42.27
C VAL A 39 27.57 -13.89 -40.91
N LEU A 40 28.46 -14.78 -40.46
CA LEU A 40 28.36 -15.43 -39.16
C LEU A 40 28.42 -14.41 -38.00
N LEU A 41 29.33 -13.44 -38.09
CA LEU A 41 29.45 -12.35 -37.13
C LEU A 41 28.18 -11.48 -37.10
N GLY A 42 27.62 -11.16 -38.27
CA GLY A 42 26.36 -10.42 -38.38
C GLY A 42 25.19 -11.15 -37.69
N LEU A 43 25.10 -12.46 -37.88
CA LEU A 43 24.07 -13.28 -37.23
C LEU A 43 24.21 -13.32 -35.71
N ILE A 44 25.43 -13.36 -35.18
CA ILE A 44 25.68 -13.31 -33.73
C ILE A 44 25.23 -11.97 -33.15
N VAL A 45 25.51 -10.85 -33.84
CA VAL A 45 25.06 -9.52 -33.41
C VAL A 45 23.53 -9.41 -33.43
N ILE A 46 22.87 -9.92 -34.47
CA ILE A 46 21.41 -9.92 -34.56
C ILE A 46 20.80 -10.82 -33.47
N ALA A 47 21.36 -12.00 -33.23
CA ALA A 47 20.86 -12.94 -32.23
C ALA A 47 21.08 -12.46 -30.78
N SER A 48 22.10 -11.63 -30.53
CA SER A 48 22.38 -11.03 -29.22
C SER A 48 21.60 -9.74 -28.95
N SER A 49 21.11 -9.07 -30.00
CA SER A 49 20.32 -7.84 -29.90
C SER A 49 19.10 -7.92 -28.95
N PRO A 50 18.29 -8.99 -28.95
CA PRO A 50 17.11 -9.08 -28.08
C PRO A 50 17.46 -9.10 -26.58
N TRP A 51 18.60 -9.70 -26.23
CA TRP A 51 19.06 -9.77 -24.84
C TRP A 51 19.47 -8.41 -24.30
N ILE A 52 20.15 -7.62 -25.14
CA ILE A 52 20.57 -6.25 -24.80
C ILE A 52 19.33 -5.36 -24.59
N TRP A 53 18.30 -5.54 -25.42
CA TRP A 53 17.03 -4.84 -25.26
C TRP A 53 16.29 -5.22 -23.97
N ASN A 54 16.19 -6.51 -23.66
CA ASN A 54 15.57 -6.97 -22.41
C ASN A 54 16.33 -6.44 -21.18
N TYR A 55 17.66 -6.40 -21.24
CA TYR A 55 18.46 -5.85 -20.15
C TYR A 55 18.18 -4.35 -19.93
N LYS A 56 18.10 -3.57 -21.01
CA LYS A 56 17.74 -2.15 -20.93
C LYS A 56 16.33 -1.95 -20.38
N LEU A 57 15.36 -2.72 -20.87
CA LEU A 57 13.97 -2.65 -20.39
C LEU A 57 13.87 -2.98 -18.91
N ASN A 58 14.59 -3.99 -18.41
CA ASN A 58 14.61 -4.32 -16.99
C ASN A 58 15.22 -3.20 -16.14
N LEU A 59 16.26 -2.53 -16.61
CA LEU A 59 16.84 -1.38 -15.91
C LEU A 59 15.86 -0.21 -15.83
N ASP A 60 15.20 0.11 -16.94
CA ASP A 60 14.22 1.19 -16.99
C ASP A 60 13.01 0.86 -16.11
N LEU A 61 12.49 -0.38 -16.17
CA LEU A 61 11.43 -0.86 -15.27
C LEU A 61 11.82 -0.76 -13.80
N THR A 62 13.06 -1.12 -13.45
CA THR A 62 13.54 -1.04 -12.06
C THR A 62 13.60 0.41 -11.58
N LYS A 63 14.08 1.34 -12.42
CA LYS A 63 14.10 2.77 -12.10
C LYS A 63 12.68 3.30 -11.91
N THR A 64 11.76 3.00 -12.81
CA THR A 64 10.36 3.45 -12.72
C THR A 64 9.67 2.85 -11.49
N ASN A 65 9.90 1.57 -11.20
CA ASN A 65 9.32 0.93 -10.02
C ASN A 65 9.85 1.54 -8.71
N ASN A 66 11.14 1.86 -8.64
CA ASN A 66 11.72 2.56 -7.49
C ASN A 66 11.12 3.97 -7.31
N LEU A 67 10.87 4.69 -8.41
CA LEU A 67 10.17 5.97 -8.35
C LEU A 67 8.72 5.80 -7.84
N ILE A 68 7.98 4.84 -8.36
CA ILE A 68 6.61 4.53 -7.90
C ILE A 68 6.59 4.20 -6.41
N LEU A 69 7.53 3.39 -5.92
CA LEU A 69 7.65 3.05 -4.50
C LEU A 69 7.96 4.29 -3.64
N SER A 70 8.78 5.21 -4.15
CA SER A 70 9.07 6.47 -3.44
C SER A 70 7.82 7.36 -3.32
N PHE A 71 7.00 7.45 -4.37
CA PHE A 71 5.75 8.20 -4.35
C PHE A 71 4.71 7.56 -3.42
N LYS A 72 4.59 6.23 -3.43
CA LYS A 72 3.69 5.52 -2.52
C LYS A 72 4.01 5.79 -1.05
N ASN A 73 5.29 5.82 -0.68
CA ASN A 73 5.72 6.15 0.69
C ASN A 73 5.41 7.62 1.05
N ILE A 74 5.50 8.53 0.09
CA ILE A 74 5.11 9.94 0.27
C ILE A 74 3.59 10.04 0.50
N ASP A 75 2.77 9.35 -0.29
CA ASP A 75 1.31 9.34 -0.13
C ASP A 75 0.89 8.78 1.23
N GLU A 76 1.51 7.70 1.69
CA GLU A 76 1.25 7.14 3.02
C GLU A 76 1.61 8.13 4.14
N LYS A 77 2.71 8.87 4.00
CA LYS A 77 3.09 9.93 4.95
C LYS A 77 2.12 11.11 4.92
N VAL A 78 1.68 11.54 3.74
CA VAL A 78 0.70 12.63 3.58
C VAL A 78 -0.66 12.22 4.15
N GLN A 79 -1.10 10.98 3.92
CA GLN A 79 -2.32 10.46 4.54
C GLN A 79 -2.22 10.44 6.07
N LYS A 80 -1.10 9.94 6.63
CA LYS A 80 -0.87 9.98 8.09
C LYS A 80 -0.90 11.40 8.63
N LEU A 81 -0.24 12.34 7.96
CA LEU A 81 -0.28 13.75 8.34
C LEU A 81 -1.71 14.30 8.29
N ASN A 82 -2.45 14.10 7.20
CA ASN A 82 -3.84 14.55 7.10
C ASN A 82 -4.74 13.94 8.19
N THR A 83 -4.54 12.67 8.56
CA THR A 83 -5.28 12.07 9.67
C THR A 83 -4.92 12.72 11.01
N LEU A 84 -3.64 12.99 11.26
CA LEU A 84 -3.19 13.69 12.47
C LEU A 84 -3.71 15.13 12.51
N THR A 85 -3.65 15.87 11.39
CA THR A 85 -4.15 17.24 11.31
C THR A 85 -5.65 17.28 11.58
N LYS A 86 -6.43 16.32 11.07
CA LYS A 86 -7.85 16.19 11.39
C LYS A 86 -8.07 15.90 12.88
N GLN A 87 -7.28 15.02 13.50
CA GLN A 87 -7.36 14.75 14.94
C GLN A 87 -7.00 15.98 15.77
N VAL A 88 -5.94 16.71 15.41
CA VAL A 88 -5.52 17.95 16.06
C VAL A 88 -6.58 19.03 15.89
N GLN A 89 -7.20 19.16 14.71
CA GLN A 89 -8.27 20.12 14.47
C GLN A 89 -9.52 19.78 15.29
N ASN A 90 -9.87 18.50 15.42
CA ASN A 90 -10.94 18.05 16.30
C ASN A 90 -10.63 18.37 17.77
N LEU A 91 -9.41 18.09 18.24
CA LEU A 91 -8.98 18.42 19.60
C LEU A 91 -8.93 19.93 19.85
N LYS A 92 -8.51 20.72 18.86
CA LYS A 92 -8.51 22.18 18.95
C LYS A 92 -9.92 22.74 18.99
N SER A 93 -10.85 22.19 18.21
CA SER A 93 -12.27 22.57 18.30
C SER A 93 -12.86 22.20 19.67
N VAL A 94 -12.47 21.07 20.25
CA VAL A 94 -12.86 20.70 21.62
C VAL A 94 -12.21 21.63 22.65
N SER A 95 -10.96 22.02 22.46
CA SER A 95 -10.24 22.96 23.34
C SER A 95 -10.83 24.37 23.27
N GLU A 96 -11.18 24.86 22.09
CA GLU A 96 -11.82 26.17 21.89
C GLU A 96 -13.26 26.18 22.44
N LEU A 97 -13.96 25.04 22.38
CA LEU A 97 -15.22 24.84 23.11
C LEU A 97 -15.00 24.79 24.63
N SER A 98 -13.91 24.20 25.09
CA SER A 98 -13.53 24.13 26.51
C SER A 98 -13.09 25.49 27.08
N GLU A 99 -12.39 26.32 26.31
CA GLU A 99 -12.00 27.68 26.72
C GLU A 99 -13.17 28.65 26.75
N ARG A 100 -14.20 28.43 25.91
CA ARG A 100 -15.45 29.21 25.96
C ARG A 100 -16.41 28.75 27.07
N SER A 101 -16.25 27.54 27.59
CA SER A 101 -16.98 27.04 28.76
C SER A 101 -16.29 27.54 30.04
N THR A 102 -16.80 28.64 30.60
CA THR A 102 -16.27 29.29 31.82
C THR A 102 -16.42 28.44 33.10
N HIS A 103 -16.91 27.20 33.00
CA HIS A 103 -17.08 26.26 34.12
C HIS A 103 -16.20 25.03 33.92
N ASP A 104 -15.43 24.68 34.96
CA ASP A 104 -14.69 23.43 35.04
C ASP A 104 -15.68 22.24 34.92
N PRO A 105 -15.58 21.42 33.86
CA PRO A 105 -16.50 20.31 33.65
C PRO A 105 -16.24 19.10 34.56
N GLY A 106 -15.07 19.04 35.21
CA GLY A 106 -14.67 17.94 36.10
C GLY A 106 -15.70 17.62 37.19
N PRO A 107 -16.08 18.57 38.06
CA PRO A 107 -17.02 18.32 39.14
C PRO A 107 -18.45 17.98 38.66
N VAL A 108 -18.86 18.44 37.49
CA VAL A 108 -20.17 18.10 36.91
C VAL A 108 -20.16 16.68 36.36
N LEU A 109 -19.08 16.29 35.70
CA LEU A 109 -18.89 14.95 35.17
C LEU A 109 -18.86 13.88 36.28
N GLU A 110 -18.21 14.17 37.41
CA GLU A 110 -18.20 13.26 38.56
C GLU A 110 -19.60 13.05 39.14
N LYS A 111 -20.37 14.12 39.31
CA LYS A 111 -21.76 14.03 39.80
C LYS A 111 -22.65 13.23 38.84
N ILE A 112 -22.48 13.43 37.53
CA ILE A 112 -23.22 12.66 36.52
C ILE A 112 -22.83 11.18 36.58
N ARG A 113 -21.53 10.87 36.71
CA ARG A 113 -21.04 9.49 36.78
C ARG A 113 -21.66 8.70 37.93
N LEU A 114 -21.97 9.36 39.06
CA LEU A 114 -22.68 8.75 40.18
C LEU A 114 -24.16 8.45 39.90
N LEU A 115 -24.77 9.17 38.95
CA LEU A 115 -26.17 8.99 38.55
C LEU A 115 -26.35 7.99 37.40
N LEU A 116 -25.27 7.63 36.71
CA LEU A 116 -25.30 6.67 35.61
C LEU A 116 -25.37 5.22 36.13
N PRO A 117 -26.15 4.34 35.47
CA PRO A 117 -26.16 2.91 35.77
C PRO A 117 -24.79 2.25 35.61
N ILE A 118 -24.55 1.19 36.39
CA ILE A 118 -23.31 0.41 36.33
C ILE A 118 -23.14 -0.19 34.92
N GLY A 119 -21.95 -0.01 34.33
CA GLY A 119 -21.65 -0.50 32.98
C GLY A 119 -21.93 0.49 31.84
N THR A 120 -22.44 1.69 32.16
CA THR A 120 -22.62 2.77 31.18
C THR A 120 -21.27 3.31 30.68
N LYS A 121 -21.11 3.45 29.36
CA LYS A 121 -19.93 4.07 28.74
C LYS A 121 -20.25 5.47 28.25
N ILE A 122 -19.54 6.48 28.74
CA ILE A 122 -19.65 7.86 28.24
C ILE A 122 -18.80 7.96 26.96
N LYS A 123 -19.43 8.27 25.83
CA LYS A 123 -18.75 8.45 24.53
C LYS A 123 -18.36 9.90 24.28
N SER A 124 -19.23 10.84 24.65
CA SER A 124 -18.92 12.26 24.59
C SER A 124 -19.66 13.04 25.67
N PHE A 125 -19.02 14.11 26.11
CA PHE A 125 -19.54 15.07 27.08
C PHE A 125 -19.25 16.47 26.55
N SER A 126 -20.24 17.35 26.54
CA SER A 126 -20.07 18.76 26.21
C SER A 126 -20.92 19.58 27.14
N LEU A 127 -20.28 20.49 27.89
CA LEU A 127 -20.92 21.52 28.66
C LEU A 127 -20.93 22.80 27.81
N GLN A 128 -22.11 23.33 27.55
CA GLN A 128 -22.29 24.57 26.81
C GLN A 128 -22.40 25.76 27.78
N ALA A 129 -22.14 26.96 27.26
CA ALA A 129 -22.13 28.19 28.06
C ALA A 129 -23.50 28.58 28.64
N ASP A 130 -24.60 28.00 28.15
CA ASP A 130 -25.98 28.25 28.61
C ASP A 130 -26.42 27.26 29.71
N ASN A 131 -25.48 26.59 30.36
CA ASN A 131 -25.71 25.47 31.30
C ASN A 131 -26.43 24.27 30.66
N SER A 132 -26.49 24.17 29.33
CA SER A 132 -26.90 22.94 28.67
C SER A 132 -25.74 21.96 28.58
N LEU A 133 -26.06 20.69 28.72
CA LEU A 133 -25.12 19.59 28.77
C LEU A 133 -25.58 18.53 27.77
N LEU A 134 -24.73 18.27 26.79
CA LEU A 134 -24.90 17.21 25.83
C LEU A 134 -24.05 16.03 26.24
N LEU A 135 -24.72 14.91 26.49
CA LEU A 135 -24.09 13.67 26.94
C LEU A 135 -24.48 12.53 26.00
N VAL A 136 -23.47 11.84 25.46
CA VAL A 136 -23.69 10.62 24.68
C VAL A 136 -23.23 9.44 25.51
N VAL A 137 -24.18 8.59 25.90
CA VAL A 137 -23.94 7.39 26.72
C VAL A 137 -24.34 6.14 25.99
N SER A 138 -23.56 5.09 26.17
CA SER A 138 -23.91 3.73 25.75
C SER A 138 -24.38 2.95 26.97
N ILE A 139 -25.66 2.57 26.97
CA ILE A 139 -26.30 1.87 28.09
C ILE A 139 -26.51 0.40 27.68
N PRO A 140 -26.14 -0.56 28.53
CA PRO A 140 -26.14 -1.97 28.16
C PRO A 140 -27.54 -2.59 28.11
N THR A 141 -28.48 -2.15 28.96
CA THR A 141 -29.83 -2.72 29.04
C THR A 141 -30.93 -1.64 29.00
N PRO A 142 -32.11 -1.92 28.43
CA PRO A 142 -33.25 -0.99 28.45
C PRO A 142 -33.74 -0.64 29.87
N VAL A 143 -33.62 -1.57 30.82
CA VAL A 143 -34.00 -1.35 32.23
C VAL A 143 -33.13 -0.26 32.86
N ASP A 144 -31.85 -0.21 32.50
CA ASP A 144 -30.92 0.80 32.98
C ASP A 144 -31.23 2.20 32.41
N VAL A 145 -31.88 2.29 31.25
CA VAL A 145 -32.38 3.57 30.70
C VAL A 145 -33.49 4.14 31.57
N ALA A 146 -34.44 3.29 32.01
CA ALA A 146 -35.51 3.72 32.91
C ALA A 146 -34.95 4.17 34.26
N ARG A 147 -33.98 3.43 34.81
CA ARG A 147 -33.27 3.82 36.03
C ARG A 147 -32.54 5.14 35.87
N LEU A 148 -31.85 5.34 34.75
CA LEU A 148 -31.17 6.59 34.43
C LEU A 148 -32.17 7.76 34.44
N TRP A 149 -33.31 7.62 33.76
CA TRP A 149 -34.34 8.65 33.73
C TRP A 149 -34.82 9.02 35.14
N THR A 150 -35.13 8.03 35.96
CA THR A 150 -35.53 8.24 37.36
C THR A 150 -34.42 8.90 38.18
N SER A 151 -33.17 8.47 38.03
CA SER A 151 -32.01 9.05 38.73
C SER A 151 -31.77 10.51 38.34
N LEU A 152 -31.88 10.83 37.05
CA LEU A 152 -31.72 12.20 36.56
C LEU A 152 -32.84 13.11 37.05
N GLN A 153 -34.09 12.65 37.00
CA GLN A 153 -35.25 13.39 37.50
C GLN A 153 -35.17 13.64 39.00
N ASN A 154 -34.76 12.63 39.79
CA ASN A 154 -34.67 12.73 41.25
C ASN A 154 -33.42 13.46 41.74
N SER A 155 -32.42 13.71 40.88
CA SER A 155 -31.16 14.34 41.27
C SER A 155 -31.30 15.80 41.69
N ASN A 156 -32.38 16.50 41.31
CA ASN A 156 -32.61 17.93 41.50
C ASN A 156 -31.47 18.84 40.93
N LEU A 157 -30.57 18.26 40.12
CA LEU A 157 -29.45 18.95 39.47
C LEU A 157 -29.84 19.52 38.11
N PHE A 158 -30.88 18.97 37.49
CA PHE A 158 -31.29 19.30 36.12
C PHE A 158 -32.71 19.88 36.11
N GLN A 159 -32.92 20.95 35.35
CA GLN A 159 -34.23 21.57 35.15
C GLN A 159 -35.05 20.82 34.10
N ASN A 160 -34.41 20.40 33.00
CA ASN A 160 -35.03 19.66 31.91
C ASN A 160 -34.14 18.49 31.49
N VAL A 161 -34.77 17.34 31.26
CA VAL A 161 -34.15 16.12 30.73
C VAL A 161 -34.94 15.74 29.49
N ASP A 162 -34.33 15.84 28.32
CA ASP A 162 -34.94 15.39 27.06
C ASP A 162 -34.22 14.12 26.56
N ILE A 163 -34.95 13.00 26.52
CA ILE A 163 -34.50 11.74 25.92
C ILE A 163 -35.30 11.56 24.62
N GLN A 164 -34.68 11.88 23.50
CA GLN A 164 -35.39 11.98 22.22
C GLN A 164 -35.77 10.62 21.62
N THR A 165 -35.14 9.51 22.02
CA THR A 165 -35.46 8.18 21.47
C THR A 165 -34.99 7.06 22.39
N ILE A 166 -35.91 6.15 22.76
CA ILE A 166 -35.60 4.89 23.47
C ILE A 166 -35.96 3.72 22.56
N SER A 167 -35.00 2.88 22.20
CA SER A 167 -35.30 1.59 21.57
C SER A 167 -35.42 0.51 22.65
N LEU A 168 -36.41 -0.37 22.53
CA LEU A 168 -36.68 -1.44 23.50
C LEU A 168 -35.96 -2.75 23.16
N LEU A 169 -35.03 -2.72 22.21
CA LEU A 169 -34.24 -3.90 21.85
C LEU A 169 -33.27 -4.24 22.98
N ASP A 170 -33.18 -5.52 23.35
CA ASP A 170 -32.30 -6.03 24.41
C ASP A 170 -30.84 -6.11 23.93
N GLN A 171 -30.29 -4.94 23.58
CA GLN A 171 -28.94 -4.74 23.05
C GLN A 171 -28.41 -3.41 23.59
N SER A 172 -27.08 -3.25 23.59
CA SER A 172 -26.45 -1.99 23.97
C SER A 172 -26.87 -0.89 23.01
N GLN A 173 -27.35 0.23 23.56
CA GLN A 173 -27.84 1.36 22.77
C GLN A 173 -27.13 2.64 23.16
N ASP A 174 -26.89 3.47 22.14
CA ASP A 174 -26.33 4.80 22.32
C ASP A 174 -27.46 5.82 22.43
N PHE A 175 -27.42 6.62 23.49
CA PHE A 175 -28.40 7.66 23.77
C PHE A 175 -27.73 9.02 23.76
N ASN A 176 -28.36 9.95 23.03
CA ASN A 176 -28.04 11.36 23.08
C ASN A 176 -28.96 12.02 24.11
N LEU A 177 -28.37 12.51 25.19
CA LEU A 177 -29.06 13.16 26.29
C LEU A 177 -28.76 14.64 26.22
N SER A 178 -29.82 15.45 26.23
CA SER A 178 -29.72 16.90 26.39
C SER A 178 -30.27 17.28 27.76
N LEU A 179 -29.39 17.74 28.64
CA LEU A 179 -29.68 18.06 30.04
C LEU A 179 -29.46 19.56 30.25
N LYS A 180 -30.33 20.24 31.01
CA LYS A 180 -30.10 21.62 31.41
C LYS A 180 -29.83 21.70 32.90
N ILE A 181 -28.65 22.17 33.29
CA ILE A 181 -28.23 22.31 34.70
C ILE A 181 -28.96 23.50 35.32
N LYS A 182 -29.37 23.35 36.59
CA LYS A 182 -30.09 24.37 37.34
C LYS A 182 -29.20 25.54 37.77
#